data_AF-A0A8J7RHY3-F1
#
_entry.id   AF-A0A8J7RHY3-F1
#
_cell.length_a   1.000
_cell.length_b   1.000
_cell.length_c   1.000
_cell.angle_alpha   90.00
_cell.angle_beta   90.00
_cell.angle_gamma   90.00
#
_symmetry.space_group_name_H-M   'P 1'
#
loop_
_entity.id
_entity.type
_entity.pdbx_description
1 polymer ?
#
loop_
_entity_poly.entity_id
_entity_poly.type
_entity_poly.pdbx_seq_one_letter_code
_entity_poly.pdbx_strand_id
1 'polypeptide(L)'
;MILSYDIEKGRQVAPILYEAFRTTGIHGRVDMPEDRPPARVETGSREHLLFLTLAVSLDYQRDAYALWESARRTYEDPETRYLFDPGALHEASYARVFADLEKYNLSKKHHADTTIWRTVGISLYKKWDGDPRNFLADCGYDGPTILRRLKEDRHPANGRMTWDFPFLRGKKIGPLWLRMLRDNAGIDCMKNLDLVPIPVDIHVARASLCLGIVRGRYEGRLKTIFEEIRHAWAESVMGHAAGDRPMIALDVDEPLWHLSRFGCAKRDPEAGRCPFRARCELGAFCVEGKVAIERQMVSLDTGKSEEDGSSGEERVAVQKGRCPGET
;
A
#
# COMPACT_ATOMS: atom_id res chain seq x y z
N MET A 1 -6.07 25.33 6.59
CA MET A 1 -5.18 24.16 6.49
C MET A 1 -3.76 24.67 6.52
N ILE A 2 -3.00 24.35 7.57
CA ILE A 2 -1.58 24.70 7.65
C ILE A 2 -0.86 23.37 7.88
N LEU A 3 -0.57 22.68 6.79
CA LEU A 3 0.24 21.47 6.81
C LEU A 3 1.65 21.82 6.31
N SER A 4 2.66 21.27 6.97
CA SER A 4 4.03 21.25 6.48
C SER A 4 4.59 19.84 6.57
N TYR A 5 5.62 19.57 5.78
CA TYR A 5 6.34 18.31 5.79
C TYR A 5 7.78 18.52 6.23
N ASP A 6 8.22 17.71 7.18
CA ASP A 6 9.56 17.74 7.75
C ASP A 6 10.42 16.68 7.06
N ILE A 7 10.93 17.05 5.87
CA ILE A 7 11.70 16.14 5.02
C ILE A 7 13.04 15.76 5.67
N GLU A 8 13.65 16.68 6.43
CA GLU A 8 14.91 16.40 7.11
C GLU A 8 14.73 15.36 8.22
N LYS A 9 13.67 15.49 9.04
CA LYS A 9 13.29 14.43 9.96
C LYS A 9 12.97 13.13 9.23
N GLY A 10 12.29 13.21 8.09
CA GLY A 10 11.98 12.06 7.25
C GLY A 10 13.23 11.31 6.80
N ARG A 11 14.28 12.02 6.35
CA ARG A 11 15.59 11.46 5.99
C ARG A 11 16.29 10.78 7.16
N GLN A 12 16.16 11.33 8.36
CA GLN A 12 16.71 10.68 9.56
C GLN A 12 15.93 9.40 9.91
N VAL A 13 14.61 9.42 9.78
CA VAL A 13 13.71 8.34 10.22
C VAL A 13 13.65 7.17 9.23
N ALA A 14 13.66 7.43 7.93
CA ALA A 14 13.54 6.41 6.88
C ALA A 14 14.54 5.23 7.02
N PRO A 15 15.87 5.45 7.13
CA PRO A 15 16.82 4.36 7.31
C PRO A 15 16.62 3.60 8.62
N ILE A 16 16.22 4.30 9.70
CA ILE A 16 15.96 3.67 11.00
C ILE A 16 14.74 2.75 10.91
N LEU A 17 13.65 3.21 10.29
CA LEU A 17 12.44 2.40 10.06
C LEU A 17 12.77 1.14 9.27
N TYR A 18 13.47 1.30 8.16
CA TYR A 18 13.85 0.19 7.29
C TYR A 18 14.71 -0.85 8.03
N GLU A 19 15.76 -0.39 8.71
CA GLU A 19 16.70 -1.28 9.39
C GLU A 19 16.07 -1.96 10.61
N ALA A 20 15.33 -1.20 11.43
CA ALA A 20 14.66 -1.74 12.60
C ALA A 20 13.64 -2.83 12.21
N PHE A 21 12.89 -2.64 11.13
CA PHE A 21 11.96 -3.66 10.65
C PHE A 21 12.66 -4.95 10.21
N ARG A 22 13.85 -4.86 9.62
CA ARG A 22 14.60 -6.03 9.13
C ARG A 22 15.39 -6.77 10.20
N THR A 23 15.75 -6.09 11.29
CA THR A 23 16.64 -6.64 12.31
C THR A 23 15.90 -6.97 13.60
N THR A 24 15.58 -5.97 14.40
CA THR A 24 14.91 -6.14 15.70
C THR A 24 13.40 -6.34 15.58
N GLY A 25 12.85 -5.98 14.43
CA GLY A 25 11.43 -5.76 14.22
C GLY A 25 10.93 -4.47 14.83
N ILE A 26 9.83 -3.94 14.29
CA ILE A 26 9.11 -2.81 14.88
C ILE A 26 8.17 -3.35 15.94
N HIS A 27 8.41 -2.98 17.19
CA HIS A 27 7.76 -3.62 18.35
C HIS A 27 7.98 -5.15 18.38
N GLY A 28 9.16 -5.61 17.94
CA GLY A 28 9.53 -7.02 17.91
C GLY A 28 8.85 -7.84 16.81
N ARG A 29 8.37 -7.20 15.74
CA ARG A 29 7.67 -7.84 14.62
C ARG A 29 8.30 -7.49 13.28
N VAL A 30 8.42 -8.51 12.43
CA VAL A 30 9.10 -8.46 11.13
C VAL A 30 8.25 -9.05 10.01
N ASP A 31 7.04 -9.51 10.31
CA ASP A 31 6.23 -10.36 9.45
C ASP A 31 4.92 -9.70 9.03
N MET A 32 4.64 -9.79 7.73
CA MET A 32 3.37 -9.46 7.13
C MET A 32 2.57 -10.73 6.82
N PRO A 33 1.22 -10.67 6.86
CA PRO A 33 0.39 -11.83 6.62
C PRO A 33 0.54 -12.41 5.19
N GLU A 34 0.93 -11.59 4.21
CA GLU A 34 1.24 -11.99 2.83
C GLU A 34 2.60 -12.69 2.64
N ASP A 35 3.51 -12.62 3.61
CA ASP A 35 4.85 -13.25 3.53
C ASP A 35 4.79 -14.78 3.46
N ARG A 36 3.64 -15.34 3.85
CA ARG A 36 3.43 -16.78 3.93
C ARG A 36 2.57 -17.27 2.77
N PRO A 37 3.18 -17.86 1.72
CA PRO A 37 2.41 -18.51 0.67
C PRO A 37 1.65 -19.72 1.23
N PRO A 38 0.62 -20.21 0.50
CA PRO A 38 -0.06 -21.46 0.86
C PRO A 38 0.90 -22.65 0.88
N ALA A 39 0.54 -23.71 1.60
CA ALA A 39 1.36 -24.91 1.70
C ALA A 39 1.72 -25.49 0.32
N ARG A 40 3.02 -25.76 0.13
CA ARG A 40 3.61 -26.35 -1.10
C ARG A 40 3.56 -25.45 -2.34
N VAL A 41 3.24 -24.17 -2.19
CA VAL A 41 3.38 -23.17 -3.25
C VAL A 41 4.80 -22.62 -3.19
N GLU A 42 5.51 -22.71 -4.31
CA GLU A 42 6.87 -22.17 -4.44
C GLU A 42 6.83 -20.65 -4.61
N THR A 43 7.68 -19.94 -3.85
CA THR A 43 7.81 -18.49 -3.98
C THR A 43 8.21 -18.09 -5.39
N GLY A 44 7.36 -17.27 -6.03
CA GLY A 44 7.62 -16.76 -7.38
C GLY A 44 7.02 -17.62 -8.49
N SER A 45 6.39 -18.75 -8.14
CA SER A 45 5.65 -19.57 -9.09
C SER A 45 4.38 -18.86 -9.61
N ARG A 46 3.81 -19.36 -10.71
CA ARG A 46 2.54 -18.85 -11.24
C ARG A 46 1.44 -18.88 -10.18
N GLU A 47 1.36 -19.96 -9.41
CA GLU A 47 0.40 -20.13 -8.32
C GLU A 47 0.60 -19.08 -7.23
N HIS A 48 1.85 -18.77 -6.86
CA HIS A 48 2.13 -17.75 -5.87
C HIS A 48 1.66 -16.36 -6.33
N LEU A 49 1.98 -16.00 -7.57
CA LEU A 49 1.58 -14.70 -8.13
C LEU A 49 0.06 -14.59 -8.25
N LEU A 50 -0.64 -15.66 -8.66
CA LEU A 50 -2.10 -15.69 -8.70
C LEU A 50 -2.71 -15.56 -7.31
N PHE A 51 -2.14 -16.26 -6.32
CA PHE A 51 -2.55 -16.15 -4.91
C PHE A 51 -2.46 -14.71 -4.42
N LEU A 52 -1.29 -14.06 -4.56
CA LEU A 52 -1.09 -12.67 -4.16
C LEU A 52 -2.06 -11.72 -4.91
N THR A 53 -2.15 -11.87 -6.23
CA THR A 53 -2.95 -10.97 -7.10
C THR A 53 -4.43 -11.02 -6.77
N LEU A 54 -4.99 -12.22 -6.60
CA LEU A 54 -6.42 -12.37 -6.30
C LEU A 54 -6.72 -11.97 -4.85
N ALA A 55 -5.90 -12.39 -3.88
CA ALA A 55 -6.11 -12.04 -2.48
C ALA A 55 -6.03 -10.52 -2.24
N VAL A 56 -5.00 -9.85 -2.76
CA VAL A 56 -4.84 -8.39 -2.59
C VAL A 56 -5.94 -7.60 -3.28
N SER A 57 -6.59 -8.15 -4.32
CA SER A 57 -7.76 -7.50 -4.97
C SER A 57 -8.94 -7.30 -4.01
N LEU A 58 -8.98 -8.04 -2.89
CA LEU A 58 -9.97 -7.90 -1.83
C LEU A 58 -9.44 -7.19 -0.56
N ASP A 59 -8.18 -6.75 -0.55
CA ASP A 59 -7.51 -6.15 0.61
C ASP A 59 -7.87 -4.67 0.85
N TYR A 60 -9.17 -4.41 0.92
CA TYR A 60 -9.71 -3.08 1.17
C TYR A 60 -10.80 -3.10 2.25
N GLN A 61 -10.64 -2.25 3.28
CA GLN A 61 -11.53 -2.15 4.44
C GLN A 61 -11.72 -3.48 5.19
N ARG A 62 -10.63 -4.25 5.35
CA ARG A 62 -10.61 -5.52 6.08
C ARG A 62 -9.41 -5.58 7.01
N ASP A 63 -9.46 -6.53 7.93
CA ASP A 63 -8.27 -6.95 8.66
C ASP A 63 -7.43 -7.84 7.74
N ALA A 64 -6.19 -7.43 7.49
CA ALA A 64 -5.29 -8.10 6.56
C ALA A 64 -4.97 -9.53 7.02
N TYR A 65 -4.68 -9.75 8.31
CA TYR A 65 -4.38 -11.09 8.83
C TYR A 65 -5.54 -12.07 8.59
N ALA A 66 -6.78 -11.65 8.88
CA ALA A 66 -7.96 -12.47 8.62
C ALA A 66 -8.13 -12.76 7.12
N LEU A 67 -7.91 -11.77 6.24
CA LEU A 67 -8.04 -11.94 4.79
C LEU A 67 -7.05 -12.99 4.25
N TRP A 68 -5.76 -12.83 4.52
CA TRP A 68 -4.72 -13.72 4.01
C TRP A 68 -4.83 -15.12 4.59
N GLU A 69 -5.27 -15.24 5.84
CA GLU A 69 -5.56 -16.55 6.44
C GLU A 69 -6.75 -17.25 5.79
N SER A 70 -7.85 -16.52 5.57
CA SER A 70 -8.98 -17.04 4.79
C SER A 70 -8.57 -17.44 3.38
N ALA A 71 -7.74 -16.63 2.71
CA ALA A 71 -7.24 -16.92 1.37
C ALA A 71 -6.42 -18.21 1.33
N ARG A 72 -5.50 -18.41 2.29
CA ARG A 72 -4.73 -19.66 2.40
C ARG A 72 -5.62 -20.87 2.60
N ARG A 73 -6.58 -20.79 3.53
CA ARG A 73 -7.53 -21.89 3.79
C ARG A 73 -8.36 -22.23 2.55
N THR A 74 -8.81 -21.23 1.79
CA THR A 74 -9.48 -21.44 0.50
C THR A 74 -8.56 -22.04 -0.55
N TYR A 75 -7.28 -21.67 -0.59
CA TYR A 75 -6.33 -22.24 -1.54
C TYR A 75 -5.98 -23.69 -1.21
N GLU A 76 -5.85 -24.02 0.08
CA GLU A 76 -5.40 -25.32 0.58
C GLU A 76 -6.51 -26.38 0.55
N ASP A 77 -7.77 -25.97 0.56
CA ASP A 77 -8.91 -26.86 0.37
C ASP A 77 -9.05 -27.28 -1.11
N PRO A 78 -8.93 -28.58 -1.45
CA PRO A 78 -9.06 -29.07 -2.82
C PRO A 78 -10.38 -28.70 -3.51
N GLU A 79 -11.47 -28.54 -2.77
CA GLU A 79 -12.78 -28.21 -3.33
C GLU A 79 -12.88 -26.76 -3.81
N THR A 80 -12.13 -25.86 -3.17
CA THR A 80 -12.18 -24.40 -3.41
C THR A 80 -10.91 -23.84 -4.05
N ARG A 81 -9.82 -24.63 -4.12
CA ARG A 81 -8.56 -24.27 -4.79
C ARG A 81 -8.73 -23.74 -6.21
N TYR A 82 -9.72 -24.25 -6.95
CA TYR A 82 -10.02 -23.80 -8.32
C TYR A 82 -10.29 -22.29 -8.42
N LEU A 83 -10.68 -21.62 -7.31
CA LEU A 83 -10.86 -20.18 -7.25
C LEU A 83 -9.59 -19.39 -7.58
N PHE A 84 -8.42 -20.02 -7.44
CA PHE A 84 -7.12 -19.43 -7.75
C PHE A 84 -6.56 -19.87 -9.10
N ASP A 85 -7.28 -20.71 -9.86
CA ASP A 85 -6.95 -21.02 -11.25
C ASP A 85 -7.87 -20.20 -12.19
N PRO A 86 -7.33 -19.22 -12.94
CA PRO A 86 -8.12 -18.37 -13.82
C PRO A 86 -8.98 -19.11 -14.85
N GLY A 87 -8.52 -20.25 -15.37
CA GLY A 87 -9.25 -21.06 -16.35
C GLY A 87 -10.43 -21.79 -15.69
N ALA A 88 -10.19 -22.49 -14.59
CA ALA A 88 -11.24 -23.16 -13.83
C ALA A 88 -12.26 -22.17 -13.26
N LEU A 89 -11.81 -20.99 -12.84
CA LEU A 89 -12.66 -19.89 -12.39
C LEU A 89 -13.57 -19.36 -13.52
N HIS A 90 -13.08 -19.33 -14.76
CA HIS A 90 -13.87 -18.96 -15.94
C HIS A 90 -15.01 -19.95 -16.20
N GLU A 91 -14.73 -21.26 -16.10
CA GLU A 91 -15.70 -22.32 -16.33
C GLU A 91 -16.73 -22.47 -15.19
N ALA A 92 -16.37 -22.08 -13.96
CA ALA A 92 -17.26 -22.19 -12.82
C ALA A 92 -18.46 -21.23 -12.90
N SER A 93 -19.63 -21.70 -12.44
CA SER A 93 -20.83 -20.86 -12.34
C SER A 93 -20.69 -19.77 -11.28
N TYR A 94 -21.41 -18.65 -11.42
CA TYR A 94 -21.39 -17.57 -10.43
C TYR A 94 -21.80 -18.06 -9.04
N ALA A 95 -22.86 -18.87 -8.97
CA ALA A 95 -23.38 -19.41 -7.72
C ALA A 95 -22.35 -20.28 -6.98
N ARG A 96 -21.57 -21.08 -7.71
CA ARG A 96 -20.49 -21.89 -7.11
C ARG A 96 -19.39 -20.99 -6.54
N VAL A 97 -18.88 -20.06 -7.35
CA VAL A 97 -17.83 -19.12 -6.90
C VAL A 97 -18.28 -18.32 -5.68
N PHE A 98 -19.53 -17.88 -5.66
CA PHE A 98 -20.13 -17.17 -4.55
C PHE A 98 -20.09 -18.01 -3.25
N ALA A 99 -20.60 -19.24 -3.30
CA ALA A 99 -20.63 -20.13 -2.14
C ALA A 99 -19.21 -20.51 -1.66
N ASP A 100 -18.30 -20.79 -2.58
CA ASP A 100 -16.96 -21.25 -2.26
C ASP A 100 -16.06 -20.12 -1.70
N LEU A 101 -16.28 -18.87 -2.12
CA LEU A 101 -15.65 -17.69 -1.49
C LEU A 101 -16.17 -17.43 -0.07
N GLU A 102 -17.37 -17.89 0.28
CA GLU A 102 -17.94 -17.76 1.62
C GLU A 102 -17.44 -18.83 2.60
N LYS A 103 -17.14 -20.04 2.11
CA LYS A 103 -16.79 -21.22 2.91
C LYS A 103 -15.78 -20.95 4.03
N TYR A 104 -14.75 -20.15 3.74
CA TYR A 104 -13.71 -19.76 4.71
C TYR A 104 -13.70 -18.28 5.06
N ASN A 105 -14.80 -17.56 4.83
CA ASN A 105 -14.94 -16.11 5.05
C ASN A 105 -13.95 -15.25 4.26
N LEU A 106 -13.49 -15.73 3.11
CA LEU A 106 -12.65 -14.95 2.19
C LEU A 106 -13.44 -13.75 1.65
N SER A 107 -14.71 -13.97 1.33
CA SER A 107 -15.66 -12.91 1.01
C SER A 107 -16.38 -12.37 2.25
N LYS A 108 -16.46 -11.03 2.35
CA LYS A 108 -17.30 -10.30 3.33
C LYS A 108 -18.38 -9.44 2.68
N LYS A 109 -18.20 -9.10 1.40
CA LYS A 109 -19.17 -8.35 0.58
C LYS A 109 -19.56 -9.25 -0.59
N HIS A 110 -20.20 -10.36 -0.28
CA HIS A 110 -20.48 -11.52 -1.12
C HIS A 110 -20.65 -11.25 -2.62
N HIS A 111 -21.63 -10.43 -3.00
CA HIS A 111 -21.83 -10.12 -4.42
C HIS A 111 -20.70 -9.30 -5.06
N ALA A 112 -20.20 -8.29 -4.35
CA ALA A 112 -19.14 -7.42 -4.84
C ALA A 112 -17.82 -8.17 -4.95
N ASP A 113 -17.45 -8.92 -3.92
CA ASP A 113 -16.21 -9.71 -3.88
C ASP A 113 -16.22 -10.78 -4.96
N THR A 114 -17.32 -11.52 -5.10
CA THR A 114 -17.47 -12.53 -6.16
C THR A 114 -17.30 -11.90 -7.54
N THR A 115 -17.87 -10.70 -7.75
CA THR A 115 -17.72 -9.97 -9.01
C THR A 115 -16.27 -9.57 -9.24
N ILE A 116 -15.61 -8.97 -8.23
CA ILE A 116 -14.21 -8.53 -8.32
C ILE A 116 -13.29 -9.72 -8.61
N TRP A 117 -13.41 -10.79 -7.83
CA TRP A 117 -12.58 -11.99 -7.94
C TRP A 117 -12.68 -12.62 -9.33
N ARG A 118 -13.91 -12.81 -9.81
CA ARG A 118 -14.15 -13.33 -11.16
C ARG A 118 -13.63 -12.38 -12.23
N THR A 119 -13.86 -11.08 -12.12
CA THR A 119 -13.41 -10.12 -13.13
C THR A 119 -11.89 -10.13 -13.25
N VAL A 120 -11.16 -10.02 -12.14
CA VAL A 120 -9.69 -10.03 -12.15
C VAL A 120 -9.15 -11.34 -12.71
N GLY A 121 -9.62 -12.48 -12.19
CA GLY A 121 -9.14 -13.79 -12.63
C GLY A 121 -9.48 -14.07 -14.10
N ILE A 122 -10.70 -13.81 -14.55
CA ILE A 122 -11.11 -14.05 -15.94
C ILE A 122 -10.39 -13.09 -16.90
N SER A 123 -10.14 -11.84 -16.51
CA SER A 123 -9.32 -10.92 -17.31
C SER A 123 -7.89 -11.44 -17.46
N LEU A 124 -7.27 -11.90 -16.37
CA LEU A 124 -5.96 -12.58 -16.40
C LEU A 124 -5.95 -13.76 -17.36
N TYR A 125 -6.96 -14.63 -17.29
CA TYR A 125 -7.10 -15.76 -18.20
C TYR A 125 -7.18 -15.34 -19.67
N LYS A 126 -8.14 -14.48 -20.02
CA LYS A 126 -8.48 -14.18 -21.41
C LYS A 126 -7.43 -13.38 -22.16
N LYS A 127 -6.64 -12.56 -21.46
CA LYS A 127 -5.71 -11.62 -22.08
C LYS A 127 -4.24 -11.98 -21.83
N TRP A 128 -3.96 -12.75 -20.79
CA TRP A 128 -2.59 -13.02 -20.33
C TRP A 128 -2.38 -14.49 -19.95
N ASP A 129 -3.20 -15.40 -20.49
CA ASP A 129 -3.10 -16.86 -20.30
C ASP A 129 -3.14 -17.30 -18.83
N GLY A 130 -3.77 -16.49 -17.98
CA GLY A 130 -3.88 -16.77 -16.55
C GLY A 130 -2.54 -16.73 -15.82
N ASP A 131 -1.55 -15.99 -16.32
CA ASP A 131 -0.27 -15.76 -15.65
C ASP A 131 -0.02 -14.24 -15.49
N PRO A 132 0.02 -13.71 -14.26
CA PRO A 132 0.32 -12.29 -14.02
C PRO A 132 1.62 -11.82 -14.66
N ARG A 133 2.62 -12.70 -14.86
CA ARG A 133 3.91 -12.35 -15.49
C ARG A 133 3.75 -11.95 -16.95
N ASN A 134 2.77 -12.50 -17.66
CA ASN A 134 2.48 -12.11 -19.03
C ASN A 134 1.95 -10.67 -19.09
N PHE A 135 1.12 -10.26 -18.13
CA PHE A 135 0.70 -8.86 -18.01
C PHE A 135 1.88 -7.95 -17.65
N LEU A 136 2.74 -8.35 -16.71
CA LEU A 136 3.94 -7.57 -16.35
C LEU A 136 4.89 -7.43 -17.56
N ALA A 137 5.11 -8.51 -18.31
CA ALA A 137 5.95 -8.51 -19.51
C ALA A 137 5.37 -7.61 -20.61
N ASP A 138 4.05 -7.66 -20.83
CA ASP A 138 3.32 -6.79 -21.76
C ASP A 138 3.35 -5.31 -21.32
N CYS A 139 3.61 -5.04 -20.03
CA CYS A 139 3.92 -3.71 -19.50
C CYS A 139 5.42 -3.36 -19.54
N GLY A 140 6.29 -4.23 -20.05
CA GLY A 140 7.74 -4.05 -20.04
C GLY A 140 8.36 -4.08 -18.63
N TYR A 141 7.66 -4.67 -17.65
CA TYR A 141 8.00 -4.65 -16.23
C TYR A 141 8.16 -3.22 -15.66
N ASP A 142 7.52 -2.21 -16.25
CA ASP A 142 7.62 -0.80 -15.85
C ASP A 142 6.51 -0.41 -14.87
N GLY A 143 6.88 -0.01 -13.64
CA GLY A 143 5.94 0.31 -12.56
C GLY A 143 4.84 1.32 -12.96
N PRO A 144 5.19 2.52 -13.48
CA PRO A 144 4.21 3.50 -13.95
C PRO A 144 3.27 2.97 -15.04
N THR A 145 3.79 2.21 -16.00
CA THR A 145 2.99 1.58 -17.06
C THR A 145 2.04 0.54 -16.49
N ILE A 146 2.50 -0.30 -15.56
CA ILE A 146 1.65 -1.28 -14.88
C ILE A 146 0.49 -0.57 -14.16
N LEU A 147 0.77 0.46 -13.36
CA LEU A 147 -0.28 1.21 -12.65
C LEU A 147 -1.27 1.87 -13.61
N ARG A 148 -0.78 2.44 -14.71
CA ARG A 148 -1.62 3.02 -15.76
C ARG A 148 -2.55 1.95 -16.35
N ARG A 149 -2.02 0.78 -16.70
CA ARG A 149 -2.80 -0.30 -17.30
C ARG A 149 -3.77 -0.96 -16.34
N LEU A 150 -3.41 -1.16 -15.08
CA LEU A 150 -4.39 -1.52 -14.04
C LEU A 150 -5.55 -0.51 -14.02
N LYS A 151 -5.24 0.78 -14.16
CA LYS A 151 -6.24 1.86 -14.17
C LYS A 151 -7.07 1.91 -15.43
N GLU A 152 -6.52 1.57 -16.59
CA GLU A 152 -7.08 1.90 -17.91
C GLU A 152 -7.63 0.70 -18.68
N ASP A 153 -7.10 -0.50 -18.47
CA ASP A 153 -7.46 -1.68 -19.24
C ASP A 153 -8.91 -2.12 -18.95
N ARG A 154 -9.63 -2.40 -20.05
CA ARG A 154 -11.05 -2.79 -20.03
C ARG A 154 -11.34 -3.90 -21.03
N HIS A 155 -12.47 -4.56 -20.85
CA HIS A 155 -13.05 -5.50 -21.81
C HIS A 155 -14.57 -5.28 -21.92
N PRO A 156 -15.19 -5.62 -23.07
CA PRO A 156 -16.63 -5.66 -23.18
C PRO A 156 -17.20 -6.83 -22.37
N ALA A 157 -18.15 -6.55 -21.49
CA ALA A 157 -18.91 -7.55 -20.74
C ALA A 157 -20.35 -7.05 -20.54
N ASN A 158 -21.34 -7.88 -20.85
CA ASN A 158 -22.77 -7.56 -20.70
C ASN A 158 -23.18 -6.22 -21.36
N GLY A 159 -22.70 -5.98 -22.59
CA GLY A 159 -23.03 -4.77 -23.35
C GLY A 159 -22.36 -3.48 -22.85
N ARG A 160 -21.44 -3.55 -21.88
CA ARG A 160 -20.71 -2.38 -21.37
C ARG A 160 -19.20 -2.63 -21.27
N MET A 161 -18.43 -1.55 -21.30
CA MET A 161 -17.00 -1.62 -21.00
C MET A 161 -16.76 -1.77 -19.50
N THR A 162 -16.17 -2.90 -19.11
CA THR A 162 -15.85 -3.27 -17.74
C THR A 162 -14.35 -3.20 -17.52
N TRP A 163 -13.92 -2.71 -16.36
CA TRP A 163 -12.51 -2.68 -15.99
C TRP A 163 -11.98 -4.09 -15.78
N ASP A 164 -10.76 -4.37 -16.27
CA ASP A 164 -10.12 -5.67 -16.04
C ASP A 164 -9.74 -5.89 -14.58
N PHE A 165 -9.35 -4.81 -13.90
CA PHE A 165 -8.74 -4.86 -12.58
C PHE A 165 -9.52 -4.06 -11.53
N PRO A 166 -10.79 -4.40 -11.24
CA PRO A 166 -11.52 -3.73 -10.17
C PRO A 166 -10.76 -3.85 -8.85
N PHE A 167 -10.77 -2.76 -8.06
CA PHE A 167 -9.99 -2.54 -6.83
C PHE A 167 -8.46 -2.51 -6.99
N LEU A 168 -7.84 -3.46 -7.72
CA LEU A 168 -6.42 -3.43 -8.08
C LEU A 168 -6.02 -2.11 -8.77
N ARG A 169 -6.92 -1.53 -9.55
CA ARG A 169 -6.76 -0.21 -10.18
C ARG A 169 -6.68 1.01 -9.24
N GLY A 170 -6.87 0.81 -7.94
CA GLY A 170 -6.93 1.87 -6.95
C GLY A 170 -5.55 2.44 -6.58
N LYS A 171 -5.52 3.69 -6.12
CA LYS A 171 -4.30 4.40 -5.66
C LYS A 171 -3.58 3.76 -4.45
N LYS A 172 -4.17 2.73 -3.83
CA LYS A 172 -3.56 1.97 -2.72
C LYS A 172 -3.20 0.56 -3.19
N ILE A 173 -4.18 -0.19 -3.67
CA ILE A 173 -4.04 -1.62 -3.95
C ILE A 173 -3.08 -1.89 -5.11
N GLY A 174 -3.07 -1.07 -6.16
CA GLY A 174 -2.13 -1.24 -7.28
C GLY A 174 -0.67 -1.13 -6.84
N PRO A 175 -0.28 -0.03 -6.16
CA PRO A 175 1.08 0.08 -5.59
C PRO A 175 1.42 -1.01 -4.57
N LEU A 176 0.47 -1.38 -3.70
CA LEU A 176 0.66 -2.48 -2.74
C LEU A 176 0.93 -3.81 -3.45
N TRP A 177 0.20 -4.11 -4.53
CA TRP A 177 0.41 -5.31 -5.33
C TRP A 177 1.80 -5.33 -5.97
N LEU A 178 2.28 -4.21 -6.53
CA LEU A 178 3.65 -4.11 -7.05
C LEU A 178 4.70 -4.34 -5.96
N ARG A 179 4.49 -3.77 -4.76
CA ARG A 179 5.34 -4.03 -3.60
C ARG A 179 5.38 -5.52 -3.27
N MET A 180 4.22 -6.17 -3.17
CA MET A 180 4.13 -7.60 -2.85
C MET A 180 4.79 -8.49 -3.90
N LEU A 181 4.65 -8.16 -5.18
CA LEU A 181 5.34 -8.92 -6.24
C LEU A 181 6.86 -8.85 -6.11
N ARG A 182 7.40 -7.68 -5.73
CA ARG A 182 8.84 -7.53 -5.47
C ARG A 182 9.24 -8.27 -4.18
N ASP A 183 8.58 -7.96 -3.08
CA ASP A 183 9.02 -8.34 -1.73
C ASP A 183 8.68 -9.78 -1.38
N ASN A 184 7.46 -10.23 -1.73
CA ASN A 184 6.98 -11.56 -1.39
C ASN A 184 7.26 -12.57 -2.51
N ALA A 185 7.06 -12.19 -3.77
CA ALA A 185 7.23 -13.11 -4.89
C ALA A 185 8.61 -13.09 -5.54
N GLY A 186 9.51 -12.18 -5.12
CA GLY A 186 10.88 -12.11 -5.63
C GLY A 186 11.00 -11.63 -7.07
N ILE A 187 10.02 -10.86 -7.58
CA ILE A 187 10.09 -10.24 -8.91
C ILE A 187 10.95 -8.98 -8.83
N ASP A 188 12.27 -9.17 -8.87
CA ASP A 188 13.29 -8.13 -8.73
C ASP A 188 13.55 -7.31 -10.01
N CYS A 189 13.09 -7.81 -11.17
CA CYS A 189 13.32 -7.20 -12.48
C CYS A 189 12.39 -6.01 -12.83
N MET A 190 11.50 -5.63 -11.92
CA MET A 190 10.60 -4.49 -12.10
C MET A 190 11.36 -3.16 -12.09
N LYS A 191 11.05 -2.31 -13.07
CA LYS A 191 11.71 -1.03 -13.31
C LYS A 191 10.88 0.12 -12.76
N ASN A 192 11.56 1.23 -12.45
CA ASN A 192 10.95 2.49 -12.07
C ASN A 192 10.00 2.38 -10.87
N LEU A 193 10.30 1.47 -9.92
CA LEU A 193 9.52 1.32 -8.68
C LEU A 193 9.67 2.53 -7.75
N ASP A 194 10.72 3.32 -7.89
CA ASP A 194 10.89 4.63 -7.24
C ASP A 194 9.77 5.63 -7.62
N LEU A 195 9.18 5.48 -8.81
CA LEU A 195 8.04 6.28 -9.27
C LEU A 195 6.67 5.72 -8.81
N VAL A 196 6.66 4.56 -8.16
CA VAL A 196 5.44 3.95 -7.60
C VAL A 196 5.16 4.57 -6.22
N PRO A 197 3.98 5.19 -6.00
CA PRO A 197 3.68 5.84 -4.74
C PRO A 197 3.48 4.82 -3.62
N ILE A 198 3.96 5.13 -2.41
CA ILE A 198 3.65 4.36 -1.20
C ILE A 198 2.12 4.17 -1.03
N PRO A 199 1.63 2.95 -0.71
CA PRO A 199 0.20 2.65 -0.62
C PRO A 199 -0.41 3.17 0.69
N VAL A 200 -0.55 4.49 0.80
CA VAL A 200 -1.08 5.15 2.00
C VAL A 200 -2.48 4.65 2.38
N ASP A 201 -2.59 4.17 3.61
CA ASP A 201 -3.84 3.91 4.29
C ASP A 201 -3.87 4.54 5.69
N ILE A 202 -4.82 4.13 6.54
CA ILE A 202 -4.94 4.68 7.90
C ILE A 202 -3.70 4.40 8.77
N HIS A 203 -2.99 3.30 8.53
CA HIS A 203 -1.83 2.94 9.31
C HIS A 203 -0.63 3.79 8.91
N VAL A 204 -0.31 3.83 7.61
CA VAL A 204 0.76 4.66 7.05
C VAL A 204 0.53 6.13 7.40
N ALA A 205 -0.70 6.62 7.25
CA ALA A 205 -1.03 8.00 7.60
C ALA A 205 -0.86 8.29 9.09
N ARG A 206 -1.38 7.43 9.97
CA ARG A 206 -1.22 7.60 11.43
C ARG A 206 0.24 7.65 11.84
N ALA A 207 1.07 6.70 11.35
CA ALA A 207 2.50 6.70 11.66
C ALA A 207 3.19 7.98 11.17
N SER A 208 2.90 8.40 9.94
CA SER A 208 3.45 9.63 9.35
C SER A 208 3.11 10.88 10.15
N LEU A 209 1.87 10.99 10.63
CA LEU A 209 1.41 12.10 11.48
C LEU A 209 2.01 12.03 12.90
N CYS A 210 2.10 10.84 13.49
CA CYS A 210 2.68 10.67 14.83
C CYS A 210 4.20 10.89 14.87
N LEU A 211 4.92 10.61 13.79
CA LEU A 211 6.33 10.96 13.61
C LEU A 211 6.53 12.45 13.27
N GLY A 212 5.47 13.15 12.89
CA GLY A 212 5.52 14.55 12.48
C GLY A 212 6.19 14.78 11.13
N ILE A 213 6.29 13.73 10.30
CA ILE A 213 6.74 13.85 8.91
C ILE A 213 5.78 14.74 8.11
N VAL A 214 4.49 14.62 8.41
CA VAL A 214 3.46 15.60 8.05
C VAL A 214 2.88 16.16 9.35
N ARG A 215 2.95 17.48 9.53
CA ARG A 215 2.61 18.16 10.80
C ARG A 215 1.88 19.49 10.58
N GLY A 216 1.38 20.09 11.67
CA GLY A 216 0.70 21.38 11.67
C GLY A 216 -0.76 21.28 12.13
N ARG A 217 -1.64 22.08 11.53
CA ARG A 217 -3.07 22.15 11.88
C ARG A 217 -3.97 21.74 10.72
N TYR A 218 -4.75 20.68 10.94
CA TYR A 218 -5.68 20.15 9.95
C TYR A 218 -6.91 19.51 10.60
N GLU A 219 -8.09 19.83 10.09
CA GLU A 219 -9.35 19.16 10.40
C GLU A 219 -10.01 18.78 9.08
N GLY A 220 -10.30 17.50 8.86
CA GLY A 220 -10.92 17.07 7.62
C GLY A 220 -10.77 15.59 7.30
N ARG A 221 -10.98 15.24 6.02
CA ARG A 221 -10.95 13.84 5.57
C ARG A 221 -9.51 13.34 5.45
N LEU A 222 -9.25 12.17 6.01
CA LEU A 222 -7.96 11.48 5.95
C LEU A 222 -7.42 11.35 4.51
N LYS A 223 -8.28 11.03 3.54
CA LYS A 223 -7.88 10.89 2.13
C LYS A 223 -7.35 12.19 1.50
N THR A 224 -7.70 13.35 2.05
CA THR A 224 -7.27 14.64 1.53
C THR A 224 -5.78 14.88 1.75
N ILE A 225 -5.17 14.25 2.76
CA ILE A 225 -3.74 14.43 3.10
C ILE A 225 -2.83 13.32 2.55
N PHE A 226 -3.37 12.40 1.74
CA PHE A 226 -2.62 11.23 1.26
C PHE A 226 -1.54 11.59 0.25
N GLU A 227 -1.74 12.61 -0.58
CA GLU A 227 -0.72 13.00 -1.57
C GLU A 227 0.45 13.69 -0.88
N GLU A 228 0.20 14.44 0.19
CA GLU A 228 1.20 15.08 1.04
C GLU A 228 2.06 14.04 1.76
N ILE A 229 1.44 12.97 2.28
CA ILE A 229 2.16 11.85 2.90
C ILE A 229 3.03 11.13 1.86
N ARG A 230 2.50 10.87 0.64
CA ARG A 230 3.29 10.24 -0.43
C ARG A 230 4.49 11.09 -0.81
N HIS A 231 4.26 12.38 -1.03
CA HIS A 231 5.32 13.33 -1.36
C HIS A 231 6.38 13.36 -0.28
N ALA A 232 5.98 13.48 0.99
CA ALA A 232 6.91 13.53 2.09
C ALA A 232 7.81 12.29 2.15
N TRP A 233 7.25 11.07 2.00
CA TRP A 233 8.07 9.85 2.00
C TRP A 233 8.90 9.66 0.74
N ALA A 234 8.40 10.04 -0.43
CA ALA A 234 9.19 10.01 -1.67
C ALA A 234 10.46 10.87 -1.54
N GLU A 235 10.33 12.07 -0.97
CA GLU A 235 11.46 12.96 -0.73
C GLU A 235 12.37 12.48 0.41
N SER A 236 11.79 11.89 1.45
CA SER A 236 12.51 11.45 2.66
C SER A 236 13.47 10.30 2.42
N VAL A 237 13.17 9.42 1.46
CA VAL A 237 14.01 8.25 1.16
C VAL A 237 15.19 8.57 0.23
N MET A 238 15.17 9.72 -0.45
CA MET A 238 16.18 10.06 -1.45
C MET A 238 17.59 10.14 -0.82
N GLY A 239 18.55 9.51 -1.47
CA GLY A 239 19.95 9.47 -1.01
C GLY A 239 20.26 8.37 0.00
N HIS A 240 19.26 7.63 0.49
CA HIS A 240 19.46 6.45 1.33
C HIS A 240 19.52 5.15 0.51
N ALA A 241 20.10 4.12 1.12
CA ALA A 241 20.18 2.77 0.56
C ALA A 241 19.28 1.80 1.35
N ALA A 242 18.68 0.86 0.63
CA ALA A 242 17.93 -0.27 1.16
C ALA A 242 18.67 -1.55 0.74
N GLY A 243 19.63 -1.98 1.57
CA GLY A 243 20.58 -3.03 1.20
C GLY A 243 21.55 -2.54 0.12
N ASP A 244 21.57 -3.22 -1.02
CA ASP A 244 22.46 -2.98 -2.16
C ASP A 244 21.87 -2.04 -3.24
N ARG A 245 20.64 -1.56 -3.04
CA ARG A 245 19.94 -0.65 -3.97
C ARG A 245 19.57 0.68 -3.31
N PRO A 246 19.26 1.71 -4.10
CA PRO A 246 18.63 2.92 -3.57
C PRO A 246 17.32 2.60 -2.84
N MET A 247 17.08 3.30 -1.73
CA MET A 247 15.83 3.23 -1.00
C MET A 247 14.72 3.93 -1.80
N ILE A 248 13.52 3.36 -1.75
CA ILE A 248 12.31 3.93 -2.36
C ILE A 248 11.18 3.99 -1.33
N ALA A 249 10.15 4.79 -1.61
CA ALA A 249 9.06 5.01 -0.65
C ALA A 249 8.29 3.72 -0.27
N LEU A 250 8.29 2.71 -1.15
CA LEU A 250 7.70 1.40 -0.84
C LEU A 250 8.42 0.68 0.31
N ASP A 251 9.69 0.98 0.56
CA ASP A 251 10.51 0.27 1.56
C ASP A 251 10.16 0.64 3.00
N VAL A 252 9.45 1.75 3.20
CA VAL A 252 8.97 2.18 4.50
C VAL A 252 7.49 1.85 4.73
N ASP A 253 6.80 1.23 3.76
CA ASP A 253 5.38 0.87 3.87
C ASP A 253 5.09 -0.09 5.05
N GLU A 254 5.69 -1.28 5.05
CA GLU A 254 5.50 -2.27 6.12
C GLU A 254 6.02 -1.80 7.48
N PRO A 255 7.21 -1.14 7.59
CA PRO A 255 7.66 -0.54 8.84
C PRO A 255 6.65 0.45 9.43
N LEU A 256 6.11 1.36 8.60
CA LEU A 256 5.11 2.34 9.04
C LEU A 256 3.81 1.69 9.44
N TRP A 257 3.39 0.66 8.71
CA TRP A 257 2.20 -0.11 9.03
C TRP A 257 2.32 -0.77 10.42
N HIS A 258 3.45 -1.40 10.70
CA HIS A 258 3.76 -2.01 12.00
C HIS A 258 3.83 -1.00 13.14
N LEU A 259 4.57 0.09 12.93
CA LEU A 259 4.69 1.17 13.90
C LEU A 259 3.31 1.70 14.29
N SER A 260 2.43 1.85 13.30
CA SER A 260 1.06 2.30 13.52
C SER A 260 0.21 1.29 14.28
N ARG A 261 0.15 0.04 13.80
CA ARG A 261 -0.75 -1.00 14.32
C ARG A 261 -0.42 -1.38 15.76
N PHE A 262 0.86 -1.52 16.08
CA PHE A 262 1.31 -2.03 17.38
C PHE A 262 1.78 -0.91 18.33
N GLY A 263 2.04 0.28 17.80
CA GLY A 263 2.51 1.45 18.55
C GLY A 263 1.54 2.62 18.51
N CYS A 264 1.58 3.41 17.44
CA CYS A 264 0.92 4.72 17.36
C CYS A 264 -0.59 4.67 17.59
N ALA A 265 -1.27 3.56 17.30
CA ALA A 265 -2.69 3.39 17.61
C ALA A 265 -3.01 3.39 19.12
N LYS A 266 -2.00 3.27 19.99
CA LYS A 266 -2.12 3.35 21.46
C LYS A 266 -1.69 4.71 22.03
N ARG A 267 -1.30 5.66 21.17
CA ARG A 267 -0.98 7.04 21.56
C ARG A 267 -2.26 7.76 21.99
N ASP A 268 -2.18 8.55 23.06
CA ASP A 268 -3.24 9.48 23.47
C ASP A 268 -3.51 10.46 22.31
N PRO A 269 -4.73 10.52 21.78
CA PRO A 269 -5.02 11.29 20.57
C PRO A 269 -4.95 12.81 20.79
N GLU A 270 -5.11 13.29 22.02
CA GLU A 270 -5.14 14.73 22.35
C GLU A 270 -3.78 15.23 22.85
N ALA A 271 -3.24 14.60 23.89
CA ALA A 271 -1.99 15.01 24.53
C ALA A 271 -0.74 14.46 23.82
N GLY A 272 -0.90 13.39 23.03
CA GLY A 272 0.18 12.77 22.30
C GLY A 272 1.14 11.90 23.10
N ARG A 273 0.79 11.60 24.35
CA ARG A 273 1.53 10.67 25.20
C ARG A 273 1.42 9.25 24.64
N CYS A 274 2.56 8.60 24.43
CA CYS A 274 2.62 7.22 23.94
C CYS A 274 3.17 6.31 25.04
N PRO A 275 2.45 5.25 25.46
CA PRO A 275 2.90 4.34 26.51
C PRO A 275 4.14 3.54 26.12
N PHE A 276 4.47 3.50 24.82
CA PHE A 276 5.63 2.76 24.31
C PHE A 276 6.81 3.67 23.96
N ARG A 277 6.73 4.99 24.21
CA ARG A 277 7.72 5.96 23.73
C ARG A 277 9.15 5.58 24.12
N ALA A 278 9.39 5.18 25.37
CA ALA A 278 10.73 4.86 25.86
C ALA A 278 11.36 3.58 25.27
N ARG A 279 10.54 2.68 24.72
CA ARG A 279 10.97 1.38 24.18
C ARG A 279 10.73 1.22 22.68
N CYS A 280 10.14 2.23 22.05
CA CYS A 280 9.84 2.22 20.63
C CYS A 280 11.09 2.65 19.87
N GLU A 281 11.37 1.95 18.79
CA GLU A 281 12.51 2.15 17.90
C GLU A 281 12.52 3.59 17.33
N LEU A 282 11.34 4.21 17.23
CA LEU A 282 11.15 5.58 16.72
C LEU A 282 10.60 6.55 17.79
N GLY A 283 10.65 6.17 19.07
CA GLY A 283 10.06 6.94 20.17
C GLY A 283 10.63 8.35 20.33
N ALA A 284 11.91 8.54 20.03
CA ALA A 284 12.58 9.84 20.09
C ALA A 284 12.04 10.84 19.04
N PHE A 285 11.58 10.35 17.88
CA PHE A 285 11.13 11.18 16.77
C PHE A 285 9.65 11.59 16.83
N CYS A 286 8.87 10.94 17.71
CA CYS A 286 7.44 11.20 17.85
C CYS A 286 7.15 12.67 18.21
N VAL A 287 6.21 13.28 17.50
CA VAL A 287 5.74 14.63 17.85
C VAL A 287 4.79 14.60 19.04
N GLU A 288 4.77 15.72 19.77
CA GLU A 288 3.73 16.01 20.75
C GLU A 288 2.49 16.61 20.08
N GLY A 289 1.39 16.75 20.85
CA GLY A 289 0.15 17.36 20.39
C GLY A 289 -0.84 16.38 19.75
N LYS A 290 -1.91 16.95 19.20
CA LYS A 290 -3.11 16.22 18.80
C LYS A 290 -2.91 15.49 17.48
N VAL A 291 -3.14 14.18 17.49
CA VAL A 291 -3.22 13.32 16.29
C VAL A 291 -4.39 12.35 16.51
N ALA A 292 -5.59 12.77 16.13
CA ALA A 292 -6.79 11.95 16.24
C ALA A 292 -7.25 11.51 14.83
N ILE A 293 -7.48 10.21 14.64
CA ILE A 293 -8.03 9.66 13.40
C ILE A 293 -9.22 8.77 13.72
N GLU A 294 -10.41 9.23 13.36
CA GLU A 294 -11.66 8.53 13.62
C GLU A 294 -12.54 8.54 12.38
N ARG A 295 -13.08 7.36 11.99
CA ARG A 295 -14.04 7.24 10.86
C ARG A 295 -13.60 7.97 9.57
N GLN A 296 -12.31 7.87 9.22
CA GLN A 296 -11.71 8.56 8.04
C GLN A 296 -11.64 10.10 8.16
N MET A 297 -11.83 10.65 9.35
CA MET A 297 -11.58 12.04 9.69
C MET A 297 -10.27 12.15 10.48
N VAL A 298 -9.58 13.27 10.31
CA VAL A 298 -8.34 13.62 11.00
C VAL A 298 -8.55 14.95 11.70
N SER A 299 -8.18 14.99 12.97
CA SER A 299 -7.97 16.22 13.74
C SER A 299 -6.51 16.25 14.17
N LEU A 300 -5.76 17.21 13.64
CA LEU A 300 -4.32 17.36 13.79
C LEU A 300 -4.01 18.76 14.33
N ASP A 301 -3.28 18.81 15.44
CA ASP A 301 -2.65 20.03 15.96
C ASP A 301 -1.29 19.64 16.56
N THR A 302 -0.29 19.59 15.71
CA THR A 302 1.11 19.30 16.07
C THR A 302 1.93 20.55 15.77
N GLY A 303 2.33 21.26 16.82
CA GLY A 303 3.00 22.57 16.74
C GLY A 303 4.37 22.53 16.06
N LYS A 304 4.91 23.72 15.74
CA LYS A 304 6.32 23.87 15.35
C LYS A 304 7.19 23.52 16.56
N SER A 305 8.14 22.59 16.39
CA SER A 305 9.27 22.46 17.30
C SER A 305 9.93 23.83 17.44
N GLU A 306 10.19 24.28 18.67
CA GLU A 306 10.82 25.57 18.97
C GLU A 306 12.27 25.70 18.44
N GLU A 307 12.81 24.67 17.77
CA GLU A 307 14.16 24.63 17.21
C GLU A 307 14.28 25.12 15.76
N ASP A 308 13.19 25.37 15.03
CA ASP A 308 13.23 25.89 13.64
C ASP A 308 13.41 27.42 13.55
N GLY A 309 14.10 28.01 14.51
CA GLY A 309 14.34 29.44 14.62
C GLY A 309 15.67 29.88 14.00
N SER A 310 15.90 29.66 12.70
CA SER A 310 16.83 30.46 11.87
C SER A 310 17.04 29.85 10.47
N SER A 311 16.30 30.33 9.47
CA SER A 311 16.88 30.78 8.19
C SER A 311 15.78 31.25 7.21
N GLY A 312 15.75 32.56 6.97
CA GLY A 312 15.38 33.22 5.71
C GLY A 312 14.11 32.78 4.97
N GLU A 313 13.01 33.52 5.17
CA GLU A 313 11.96 33.62 4.15
C GLU A 313 12.53 34.31 2.90
N GLU A 314 12.73 33.56 1.81
CA GLU A 314 12.74 34.14 0.47
C GLU A 314 11.55 33.59 -0.31
N ARG A 315 10.49 34.40 -0.40
CA ARG A 315 9.31 34.12 -1.22
C ARG A 315 9.67 34.32 -2.69
N VAL A 316 9.91 33.25 -3.43
CA VAL A 316 9.94 33.31 -4.89
C VAL A 316 8.51 33.31 -5.42
N ALA A 317 8.06 34.47 -5.89
CA ALA A 317 6.83 34.61 -6.64
C ALA A 317 6.99 33.93 -8.02
N VAL A 318 6.16 32.94 -8.32
CA VAL A 318 6.09 32.31 -9.64
C VAL A 318 5.44 33.30 -10.62
N GLN A 319 6.26 34.04 -11.37
CA GLN A 319 5.83 34.72 -12.59
C GLN A 319 5.60 33.67 -13.69
N LYS A 320 4.37 33.62 -14.23
CA LYS A 320 4.05 32.86 -15.43
C LYS A 320 4.79 33.47 -16.63
N GLY A 321 5.85 32.82 -17.08
CA GLY A 321 6.50 33.11 -18.36
C GLY A 321 5.57 32.77 -19.53
N ARG A 322 5.36 33.73 -20.42
CA ARG A 322 4.80 33.52 -21.77
C ARG A 322 5.87 32.83 -22.64
N CYS A 323 5.47 31.82 -23.41
CA CYS A 323 6.29 31.28 -24.49
C CYS A 323 6.49 32.34 -25.59
N PRO A 324 7.70 32.49 -26.15
CA PRO A 324 7.93 33.29 -27.35
C PRO A 324 7.74 32.43 -28.60
N GLY A 325 6.98 32.93 -29.57
CA GLY A 325 6.98 32.45 -30.95
C GLY A 325 5.66 31.85 -31.40
N GLU A 326 4.82 32.70 -31.96
CA GLU A 326 4.02 32.42 -33.16
C GLU A 326 3.78 33.80 -33.81
N THR A 327 4.23 33.92 -35.06
CA THR A 327 4.18 35.13 -35.91
C THR A 327 2.79 35.65 -36.16
#